data_AF-A0A849TYB6-F1
#
_entry.id   AF-A0A849TYB6-F1
#
_cell.length_a   1.000
_cell.length_b   1.000
_cell.length_c   1.000
_cell.angle_alpha   90.00
_cell.angle_beta   90.00
_cell.angle_gamma   90.00
#
_symmetry.space_group_name_H-M   'P 1'
#
loop_
_entity.id
_entity.type
_entity.pdbx_description
1 polymer ?
#
loop_
_entity_poly.entity_id
_entity_poly.type
_entity_poly.pdbx_seq_one_letter_code
_entity_poly.pdbx_strand_id
1 'polypeptide(L)'
;MSVDANDEIRTTLHEHLAWWGLRHFTSDREYFLWQRQQLSVEELNQLNIHAERKRAGDSVDEIAFYDLAARPKIFPVLYSQRYEYYEAIGVQAMAHLGKAQDILDFGCGLGILTTLYALRFPDANVVGIDRSAASIAIAQQKAKDLGLRNLRFICLDIEREPLSGFFDLVLTTHALLQAEQNPGIPSESWRTFDRGHDPSQQMVFEQRTGLARRLDHLCQVLRPYGRMIVSEKTRQLARRVPFQRALASRGLQLVQPADLIHYRSIEEVVDDGPFYVLNKGTQSTVAWDELPELDDGSLFTLNAMLANSIDSNAPLYENHGPSAQVVWEELSERTVIQESTREERDGRQVHVELGFVDETHYLYCANTFDQRQLVMMEEARAALLEAYYLEIIRGLP
;
A
#
# COMPACT_ATOMS: atom_id res chain seq x y z
N MET A 1 -8.25 17.70 -14.56
CA MET A 1 -8.53 17.36 -15.97
C MET A 1 -10.03 17.36 -16.19
N SER A 2 -10.52 17.54 -17.42
CA SER A 2 -11.96 17.40 -17.70
C SER A 2 -12.41 15.93 -17.56
N VAL A 3 -13.68 15.71 -17.26
CA VAL A 3 -14.29 14.37 -17.17
C VAL A 3 -14.06 13.59 -18.47
N ASP A 4 -14.25 14.25 -19.62
CA ASP A 4 -14.05 13.66 -20.94
C ASP A 4 -12.63 13.11 -21.17
N ALA A 5 -11.59 13.77 -20.63
CA ALA A 5 -10.21 13.32 -20.77
C ALA A 5 -9.93 12.05 -19.94
N ASN A 6 -10.58 11.91 -18.78
CA ASN A 6 -10.47 10.68 -17.98
C ASN A 6 -11.17 9.50 -18.67
N ASP A 7 -12.28 9.74 -19.35
CA ASP A 7 -13.03 8.68 -20.04
C ASP A 7 -12.26 8.16 -21.27
N GLU A 8 -11.59 9.03 -22.04
CA GLU A 8 -10.71 8.60 -23.15
C GLU A 8 -9.52 7.77 -22.63
N ILE A 9 -8.92 8.19 -21.50
CA ILE A 9 -7.82 7.48 -20.85
C ILE A 9 -8.28 6.08 -20.41
N ARG A 10 -9.44 5.97 -19.74
CA ARG A 10 -10.00 4.68 -19.32
C ARG A 10 -10.28 3.76 -20.49
N THR A 11 -10.90 4.29 -21.54
CA THR A 11 -11.19 3.51 -22.75
C THR A 11 -9.92 2.90 -23.34
N THR A 12 -8.89 3.71 -23.54
CA THR A 12 -7.61 3.24 -24.08
C THR A 12 -6.92 2.24 -23.14
N LEU A 13 -7.01 2.47 -21.83
CA LEU A 13 -6.45 1.57 -20.82
C LEU A 13 -7.16 0.21 -20.83
N HIS A 14 -8.49 0.16 -20.92
CA HIS A 14 -9.24 -1.10 -21.00
C HIS A 14 -8.89 -1.89 -22.26
N GLU A 15 -8.79 -1.23 -23.42
CA GLU A 15 -8.35 -1.85 -24.67
C GLU A 15 -6.93 -2.44 -24.54
N HIS A 16 -6.03 -1.69 -23.90
CA HIS A 16 -4.66 -2.12 -23.65
C HIS A 16 -4.59 -3.32 -22.70
N LEU A 17 -5.32 -3.30 -21.58
CA LEU A 17 -5.40 -4.43 -20.65
C LEU A 17 -5.97 -5.68 -21.35
N ALA A 18 -6.99 -5.52 -22.18
CA ALA A 18 -7.55 -6.61 -22.98
C ALA A 18 -6.54 -7.17 -24.00
N TRP A 19 -5.74 -6.31 -24.66
CA TRP A 19 -4.66 -6.74 -25.55
C TRP A 19 -3.55 -7.51 -24.82
N TRP A 20 -3.29 -7.16 -23.55
CA TRP A 20 -2.42 -7.92 -22.66
C TRP A 20 -3.04 -9.26 -22.21
N GLY A 21 -4.32 -9.52 -22.51
CA GLY A 21 -5.04 -10.73 -22.15
C GLY A 21 -5.61 -10.72 -20.74
N LEU A 22 -5.60 -9.57 -20.06
CA LEU A 22 -6.22 -9.42 -18.75
C LEU A 22 -7.75 -9.35 -18.89
N ARG A 23 -8.45 -9.88 -17.89
CA ARG A 23 -9.90 -9.90 -17.79
C ARG A 23 -10.34 -9.22 -16.51
N HIS A 24 -11.41 -8.45 -16.60
CA HIS A 24 -12.09 -7.86 -15.45
C HIS A 24 -13.06 -8.87 -14.83
N PHE A 25 -13.07 -8.97 -13.51
CA PHE A 25 -13.97 -9.85 -12.76
C PHE A 25 -14.57 -9.08 -11.59
N THR A 26 -15.86 -9.23 -11.37
CA THR A 26 -16.54 -8.63 -10.19
C THR A 26 -16.95 -9.70 -9.17
N SER A 27 -16.53 -10.95 -9.39
CA SER A 27 -16.75 -12.04 -8.44
C SER A 27 -15.56 -12.97 -8.31
N ASP A 28 -15.16 -13.24 -7.06
CA ASP A 28 -14.08 -14.17 -6.72
C ASP A 28 -14.40 -15.57 -7.25
N ARG A 29 -15.67 -15.98 -7.11
CA ARG A 29 -16.12 -17.28 -7.62
C ARG A 29 -15.88 -17.43 -9.11
N GLU A 30 -16.22 -16.42 -9.91
CA GLU A 30 -16.04 -16.45 -11.37
C GLU A 30 -14.56 -16.44 -11.73
N TYR A 31 -13.77 -15.59 -11.07
CA TYR A 31 -12.32 -15.55 -11.26
C TYR A 31 -11.66 -16.91 -10.95
N PHE A 32 -11.95 -17.53 -9.80
CA PHE A 32 -11.34 -18.81 -9.42
C PHE A 32 -11.80 -19.97 -10.30
N LEU A 33 -13.05 -19.95 -10.79
CA LEU A 33 -13.52 -20.92 -11.79
C LEU A 33 -12.73 -20.79 -13.09
N TRP A 34 -12.53 -19.56 -13.58
CA TRP A 34 -11.74 -19.31 -14.78
C TRP A 34 -10.25 -19.66 -14.58
N GLN A 35 -9.65 -19.27 -13.45
CA GLN A 35 -8.26 -19.59 -13.10
C GLN A 35 -7.99 -21.09 -13.19
N ARG A 36 -8.88 -21.93 -12.62
CA ARG A 36 -8.75 -23.40 -12.64
C ARG A 36 -8.96 -24.02 -14.02
N GLN A 37 -9.57 -23.30 -14.97
CA GLN A 37 -9.65 -23.72 -16.37
C GLN A 37 -8.36 -23.39 -17.14
N GLN A 38 -7.67 -22.31 -16.76
CA GLN A 38 -6.45 -21.87 -17.43
C GLN A 38 -5.21 -22.58 -16.87
N LEU A 39 -5.10 -22.70 -15.55
CA LEU A 39 -3.91 -23.19 -14.87
C LEU A 39 -4.14 -24.59 -14.32
N SER A 40 -3.14 -25.45 -14.47
CA SER A 40 -3.09 -26.76 -13.85
C SER A 40 -2.91 -26.65 -12.33
N VAL A 41 -3.31 -27.69 -11.61
CA VAL A 41 -3.10 -27.78 -10.15
C VAL A 41 -1.62 -27.63 -9.78
N GLU A 42 -0.71 -28.18 -10.60
CA GLU A 42 0.72 -28.04 -10.39
C GLU A 42 1.19 -26.60 -10.53
N GLU A 43 0.75 -25.88 -11.57
CA GLU A 43 1.07 -24.45 -11.75
C GLU A 43 0.58 -23.60 -10.57
N LEU A 44 -0.64 -23.87 -10.07
CA LEU A 44 -1.20 -23.19 -8.90
C LEU A 44 -0.43 -23.49 -7.61
N ASN A 45 -0.04 -24.76 -7.41
CA ASN A 45 0.77 -25.14 -6.25
C ASN A 45 2.14 -24.47 -6.26
N GLN A 46 2.80 -24.43 -7.43
CA GLN A 46 4.07 -23.71 -7.57
C GLN A 46 3.91 -22.22 -7.28
N LEU A 47 2.86 -21.58 -7.80
CA LEU A 47 2.58 -20.17 -7.49
C LEU A 47 2.40 -19.93 -5.99
N ASN A 48 1.64 -20.77 -5.30
CA ASN A 48 1.44 -20.65 -3.85
C ASN A 48 2.75 -20.84 -3.08
N ILE A 49 3.55 -21.85 -3.42
CA ILE A 49 4.86 -22.09 -2.78
C ILE A 49 5.77 -20.87 -2.96
N HIS A 50 5.87 -20.33 -4.17
CA HIS A 50 6.69 -19.16 -4.45
C HIS A 50 6.16 -17.88 -3.80
N ALA A 51 4.83 -17.71 -3.69
CA ALA A 51 4.23 -16.58 -2.99
C ALA A 51 4.55 -16.60 -1.49
N GLU A 52 4.46 -17.77 -0.84
CA GLU A 52 4.84 -17.92 0.58
C GLU A 52 6.34 -17.71 0.79
N ARG A 53 7.19 -18.23 -0.11
CA ARG A 53 8.63 -17.96 -0.07
C ARG A 53 8.94 -16.47 -0.23
N LYS A 54 8.32 -15.79 -1.20
CA LYS A 54 8.45 -14.33 -1.36
C LYS A 54 8.05 -13.60 -0.08
N ARG A 55 6.98 -14.04 0.61
CA ARG A 55 6.50 -13.40 1.84
C ARG A 55 7.51 -13.49 2.99
N ALA A 56 8.19 -14.63 3.13
CA ALA A 56 9.12 -14.90 4.23
C ALA A 56 10.60 -14.73 3.88
N GLY A 57 10.93 -14.65 2.60
CA GLY A 57 12.27 -14.73 2.04
C GLY A 57 12.87 -13.37 1.69
N ASP A 58 13.86 -13.40 0.82
CA ASP A 58 14.62 -12.22 0.42
C ASP A 58 14.40 -11.85 -1.07
N SER A 59 15.25 -10.95 -1.59
CA SER A 59 15.21 -10.52 -3.00
C SER A 59 15.26 -11.67 -4.02
N VAL A 60 15.91 -12.80 -3.70
CA VAL A 60 16.02 -13.96 -4.60
C VAL A 60 14.69 -14.68 -4.69
N ASP A 61 14.01 -14.90 -3.57
CA ASP A 61 12.68 -15.52 -3.54
C ASP A 61 11.64 -14.63 -4.25
N GLU A 62 11.78 -13.32 -4.10
CA GLU A 62 10.93 -12.35 -4.80
C GLU A 62 11.14 -12.38 -6.32
N ILE A 63 12.39 -12.38 -6.80
CA ILE A 63 12.70 -12.53 -8.23
C ILE A 63 12.16 -13.87 -8.75
N ALA A 64 12.34 -14.96 -8.01
CA ALA A 64 11.85 -16.28 -8.40
C ALA A 64 10.33 -16.32 -8.55
N PHE A 65 9.58 -15.64 -7.68
CA PHE A 65 8.14 -15.48 -7.81
C PHE A 65 7.77 -14.72 -9.10
N TYR A 66 8.41 -13.57 -9.36
CA TYR A 66 8.10 -12.79 -10.56
C TYR A 66 8.51 -13.49 -11.86
N ASP A 67 9.61 -14.25 -11.85
CA ASP A 67 10.02 -15.05 -13.00
C ASP A 67 9.00 -16.15 -13.33
N LEU A 68 8.42 -16.79 -12.32
CA LEU A 68 7.31 -17.73 -12.48
C LEU A 68 6.04 -17.00 -12.97
N ALA A 69 5.70 -15.87 -12.36
CA ALA A 69 4.53 -15.06 -12.69
C ALA A 69 4.58 -14.54 -14.13
N ALA A 70 5.76 -14.30 -14.69
CA ALA A 70 5.95 -13.80 -16.05
C ALA A 70 5.67 -14.83 -17.16
N ARG A 71 5.48 -16.12 -16.83
CA ARG A 71 5.22 -17.14 -17.86
C ARG A 71 3.96 -16.79 -18.68
N PRO A 72 3.98 -16.90 -20.02
CA PRO A 72 2.88 -16.44 -20.88
C PRO A 72 1.48 -16.97 -20.55
N LYS A 73 1.41 -18.17 -19.98
CA LYS A 73 0.15 -18.80 -19.57
C LYS A 73 -0.33 -18.34 -18.18
N ILE A 74 0.60 -17.93 -17.31
CA ILE A 74 0.35 -17.55 -15.92
C ILE A 74 -0.01 -16.08 -15.81
N PHE A 75 0.78 -15.19 -16.46
CA PHE A 75 0.62 -13.76 -16.22
C PHE A 75 -0.79 -13.23 -16.55
N PRO A 76 -1.47 -13.64 -17.65
CA PRO A 76 -2.81 -13.09 -17.92
C PRO A 76 -3.78 -13.42 -16.80
N VAL A 77 -3.63 -14.60 -16.19
CA VAL A 77 -4.47 -15.09 -15.09
C VAL A 77 -4.17 -14.33 -13.81
N LEU A 78 -2.89 -14.29 -13.40
CA LEU A 78 -2.48 -13.66 -12.15
C LEU A 78 -2.77 -12.16 -12.14
N TYR A 79 -2.43 -11.46 -13.23
CA TYR A 79 -2.58 -10.00 -13.30
C TYR A 79 -4.02 -9.56 -13.57
N SER A 80 -4.94 -10.47 -13.94
CA SER A 80 -6.39 -10.18 -13.97
C SER A 80 -6.96 -9.91 -12.57
N GLN A 81 -6.35 -10.43 -11.49
CA GLN A 81 -6.74 -10.04 -10.12
C GLN A 81 -6.40 -8.58 -9.77
N ARG A 82 -5.54 -7.96 -10.58
CA ARG A 82 -5.10 -6.57 -10.39
C ARG A 82 -5.66 -5.65 -11.46
N TYR A 83 -6.72 -6.06 -12.17
CA TYR A 83 -7.28 -5.31 -13.29
C TYR A 83 -7.65 -3.88 -12.86
N GLU A 84 -8.41 -3.75 -11.79
CA GLU A 84 -8.92 -2.49 -11.24
C GLU A 84 -7.80 -1.67 -10.61
N TYR A 85 -6.77 -2.32 -10.06
CA TYR A 85 -5.54 -1.64 -9.65
C TYR A 85 -4.88 -0.96 -10.86
N TYR A 86 -4.68 -1.70 -11.96
CA TYR A 86 -4.09 -1.13 -13.19
C TYR A 86 -4.94 -0.01 -13.77
N GLU A 87 -6.27 -0.15 -13.71
CA GLU A 87 -7.19 0.91 -14.09
C GLU A 87 -6.96 2.16 -13.23
N ALA A 88 -7.07 2.03 -11.92
CA ALA A 88 -7.01 3.15 -11.00
C ALA A 88 -5.64 3.86 -11.03
N ILE A 89 -4.54 3.10 -10.91
CA ILE A 89 -3.20 3.69 -10.92
C ILE A 89 -2.81 4.21 -12.30
N GLY A 90 -3.25 3.55 -13.38
CA GLY A 90 -2.95 3.95 -14.75
C GLY A 90 -3.58 5.30 -15.09
N VAL A 91 -4.85 5.51 -14.72
CA VAL A 91 -5.54 6.80 -14.88
C VAL A 91 -4.82 7.90 -14.11
N GLN A 92 -4.50 7.66 -12.84
CA GLN A 92 -3.81 8.65 -11.99
C GLN A 92 -2.41 8.98 -12.53
N ALA A 93 -1.61 7.98 -12.88
CA ALA A 93 -0.29 8.19 -13.46
C ALA A 93 -0.37 9.01 -14.76
N MET A 94 -1.22 8.61 -15.72
CA MET A 94 -1.38 9.31 -17.01
C MET A 94 -1.80 10.77 -16.85
N ALA A 95 -2.62 11.09 -15.85
CA ALA A 95 -2.99 12.46 -15.52
C ALA A 95 -1.79 13.35 -15.16
N HIS A 96 -0.72 12.74 -14.64
CA HIS A 96 0.47 13.43 -14.15
C HIS A 96 1.71 13.25 -15.02
N LEU A 97 1.67 12.47 -16.11
CA LEU A 97 2.81 12.35 -17.05
C LEU A 97 3.18 13.71 -17.68
N GLY A 98 2.19 14.52 -18.05
CA GLY A 98 2.40 15.89 -18.54
C GLY A 98 3.24 15.95 -19.82
N LYS A 99 4.24 16.85 -19.86
CA LYS A 99 5.15 17.05 -21.01
C LYS A 99 6.55 16.46 -20.78
N ALA A 100 6.67 15.43 -19.94
CA ALA A 100 7.96 14.78 -19.68
C ALA A 100 8.48 14.13 -20.98
N GLN A 101 9.74 14.39 -21.34
CA GLN A 101 10.34 13.85 -22.56
C GLN A 101 11.15 12.60 -22.27
N ASP A 102 11.82 12.52 -21.12
CA ASP A 102 12.52 11.32 -20.68
C ASP A 102 11.87 10.76 -19.42
N ILE A 103 11.22 9.59 -19.56
CA ILE A 103 10.41 8.95 -18.51
C ILE A 103 11.07 7.64 -18.10
N LEU A 104 11.28 7.46 -16.80
CA LEU A 104 11.68 6.19 -16.19
C LEU A 104 10.50 5.56 -15.47
N ASP A 105 10.25 4.27 -15.69
CA ASP A 105 9.33 3.45 -14.90
C ASP A 105 10.15 2.41 -14.12
N PHE A 106 10.32 2.63 -12.82
CA PHE A 106 11.11 1.79 -11.92
C PHE A 106 10.24 0.69 -11.30
N GLY A 107 10.65 -0.56 -11.52
CA GLY A 107 9.86 -1.75 -11.18
C GLY A 107 8.73 -1.96 -12.17
N CYS A 108 9.03 -1.85 -13.47
CA CYS A 108 8.03 -1.89 -14.52
C CYS A 108 7.35 -3.26 -14.66
N GLY A 109 7.88 -4.32 -14.02
CA GLY A 109 7.42 -5.69 -14.15
C GLY A 109 7.37 -6.12 -15.62
N LEU A 110 6.20 -6.61 -16.05
CA LEU A 110 5.96 -7.01 -17.43
C LEU A 110 5.85 -5.83 -18.41
N GLY A 111 5.79 -4.59 -17.93
CA GLY A 111 5.64 -3.42 -18.77
C GLY A 111 4.20 -3.14 -19.22
N ILE A 112 3.19 -3.64 -18.47
CA ILE A 112 1.76 -3.44 -18.81
C ILE A 112 1.45 -1.95 -18.92
N LEU A 113 1.69 -1.15 -17.87
CA LEU A 113 1.45 0.29 -17.94
C LEU A 113 2.55 1.03 -18.72
N THR A 114 3.80 0.57 -18.65
CA THR A 114 4.93 1.20 -19.36
C THR A 114 4.72 1.24 -20.88
N THR A 115 4.18 0.16 -21.45
CA THR A 115 3.82 0.12 -22.88
C THR A 115 2.66 1.06 -23.21
N LEU A 116 1.71 1.26 -22.30
CA LEU A 116 0.63 2.24 -22.46
C LEU A 116 1.17 3.67 -22.44
N TYR A 117 2.09 3.98 -21.53
CA TYR A 117 2.74 5.29 -21.48
C TYR A 117 3.44 5.60 -22.80
N ALA A 118 4.21 4.65 -23.34
CA ALA A 118 4.87 4.83 -24.63
C ALA A 118 3.91 5.00 -25.81
N LEU A 119 2.77 4.29 -25.81
CA LEU A 119 1.70 4.44 -26.83
C LEU A 119 1.07 5.84 -26.79
N ARG A 120 0.77 6.36 -25.60
CA ARG A 120 0.10 7.66 -25.42
C ARG A 120 1.01 8.86 -25.59
N PHE A 121 2.31 8.68 -25.33
CA PHE A 121 3.32 9.74 -25.42
C PHE A 121 4.40 9.35 -26.45
N PRO A 122 4.07 9.32 -27.76
CA PRO A 122 4.99 8.86 -28.81
C PRO A 122 6.25 9.73 -28.95
N ASP A 123 6.19 10.98 -28.50
CA ASP A 123 7.31 11.93 -28.51
C ASP A 123 8.23 11.80 -27.29
N ALA A 124 7.81 11.04 -26.26
CA ALA A 124 8.60 10.80 -25.06
C ALA A 124 9.43 9.52 -25.19
N ASN A 125 10.67 9.54 -24.71
CA ASN A 125 11.52 8.37 -24.51
C ASN A 125 11.18 7.72 -23.17
N VAL A 126 10.62 6.52 -23.23
CA VAL A 126 10.25 5.73 -22.04
C VAL A 126 11.27 4.63 -21.79
N VAL A 127 11.66 4.48 -20.53
CA VAL A 127 12.57 3.42 -20.06
C VAL A 127 11.89 2.67 -18.93
N GLY A 128 11.62 1.38 -19.11
CA GLY A 128 11.20 0.50 -18.03
C GLY A 128 12.38 -0.28 -17.47
N ILE A 129 12.52 -0.33 -16.15
CA ILE A 129 13.52 -1.20 -15.50
C ILE A 129 12.88 -2.12 -14.49
N ASP A 130 13.37 -3.36 -14.45
CA ASP A 130 12.97 -4.37 -13.47
C ASP A 130 14.13 -5.35 -13.27
N ARG A 131 14.18 -6.02 -12.12
CA ARG A 131 15.21 -7.01 -11.79
C ARG A 131 14.87 -8.42 -12.28
N SER A 132 13.61 -8.70 -12.60
CA SER A 132 13.18 -9.99 -13.17
C SER A 132 13.51 -10.05 -14.66
N ALA A 133 14.51 -10.86 -15.00
CA ALA A 133 14.92 -11.09 -16.39
C ALA A 133 13.78 -11.69 -17.22
N ALA A 134 12.96 -12.57 -16.64
CA ALA A 134 11.80 -13.13 -17.34
C ALA A 134 10.72 -12.06 -17.60
N SER A 135 10.48 -11.17 -16.65
CA SER A 135 9.52 -10.07 -16.83
C SER A 135 9.97 -9.12 -17.94
N ILE A 136 11.25 -8.74 -17.94
CA ILE A 136 11.84 -7.88 -18.98
C ILE A 136 11.81 -8.55 -20.35
N ALA A 137 12.04 -9.86 -20.45
CA ALA A 137 11.94 -10.58 -21.72
C ALA A 137 10.52 -10.49 -22.32
N ILE A 138 9.48 -10.63 -21.48
CA ILE A 138 8.09 -10.43 -21.92
C ILE A 138 7.84 -8.97 -22.31
N ALA A 139 8.32 -8.01 -21.51
CA ALA A 139 8.16 -6.59 -21.76
C ALA A 139 8.76 -6.17 -23.12
N GLN A 140 9.98 -6.64 -23.42
CA GLN A 140 10.66 -6.40 -24.69
C GLN A 140 9.90 -7.01 -25.87
N GLN A 141 9.40 -8.24 -25.73
CA GLN A 141 8.59 -8.87 -26.77
C GLN A 141 7.31 -8.09 -27.02
N LYS A 142 6.63 -7.66 -25.96
CA LYS A 142 5.36 -6.91 -26.04
C LYS A 142 5.53 -5.51 -26.64
N ALA A 143 6.63 -4.82 -26.31
CA ALA A 143 6.99 -3.58 -26.99
C ALA A 143 7.22 -3.76 -28.50
N LYS A 144 7.89 -4.86 -28.89
CA LYS A 144 8.10 -5.21 -30.29
C LYS A 144 6.79 -5.52 -31.02
N ASP A 145 5.89 -6.27 -30.39
CA ASP A 145 4.57 -6.61 -30.95
C ASP A 145 3.71 -5.35 -31.18
N LEU A 146 3.84 -4.35 -30.30
CA LEU A 146 3.20 -3.03 -30.44
C LEU A 146 3.94 -2.06 -31.38
N GLY A 147 5.13 -2.44 -31.88
CA GLY A 147 5.94 -1.58 -32.75
C GLY A 147 6.50 -0.32 -32.06
N LEU A 148 6.65 -0.33 -30.73
CA LEU A 148 7.09 0.81 -29.95
C LEU A 148 8.59 1.09 -30.15
N ARG A 149 8.90 2.26 -30.73
CA ARG A 149 10.28 2.70 -30.98
C ARG A 149 10.82 3.66 -29.93
N ASN A 150 9.93 4.26 -29.16
CA ASN A 150 10.22 5.21 -28.10
C ASN A 150 10.31 4.55 -26.71
N LEU A 151 10.34 3.21 -26.65
CA LEU A 151 10.37 2.44 -25.41
C LEU A 151 11.55 1.46 -25.41
N ARG A 152 12.30 1.44 -24.30
CA ARG A 152 13.30 0.41 -24.01
C ARG A 152 13.10 -0.20 -22.63
N PHE A 153 13.37 -1.49 -22.50
CA PHE A 153 13.34 -2.20 -21.23
C PHE A 153 14.72 -2.72 -20.86
N ILE A 154 15.12 -2.55 -19.60
CA ILE A 154 16.44 -2.93 -19.08
C ILE A 154 16.23 -3.84 -17.86
N CYS A 155 16.85 -5.02 -17.90
CA CYS A 155 16.98 -5.86 -16.72
C CYS A 155 18.08 -5.27 -15.85
N LEU A 156 17.71 -4.67 -14.72
CA LEU A 156 18.63 -3.97 -13.83
C LEU A 156 18.15 -4.13 -12.38
N ASP A 157 19.04 -4.61 -11.52
CA ASP A 157 18.84 -4.50 -10.07
C ASP A 157 19.51 -3.22 -9.58
N ILE A 158 18.71 -2.17 -9.38
CA ILE A 158 19.22 -0.85 -8.98
C ILE A 158 19.94 -0.90 -7.62
N GLU A 159 19.72 -1.92 -6.79
CA GLU A 159 20.47 -2.05 -5.54
C GLU A 159 21.88 -2.61 -5.76
N ARG A 160 22.14 -3.29 -6.88
CA ARG A 160 23.44 -3.92 -7.17
C ARG A 160 24.28 -3.12 -8.16
N GLU A 161 23.62 -2.42 -9.08
CA GLU A 161 24.27 -1.72 -10.17
C GLU A 161 23.61 -0.36 -10.43
N PRO A 162 24.40 0.66 -10.81
CA PRO A 162 23.87 2.00 -11.02
C PRO A 162 23.07 2.10 -12.32
N LEU A 163 21.94 2.80 -12.27
CA LEU A 163 21.21 3.21 -13.46
C LEU A 163 21.92 4.40 -14.12
N SER A 164 22.16 4.30 -15.43
CA SER A 164 22.72 5.41 -16.22
C SER A 164 21.63 6.21 -16.92
N GLY A 165 21.80 7.53 -16.97
CA GLY A 165 20.91 8.44 -17.69
C GLY A 165 20.33 9.54 -16.79
N PHE A 166 19.52 10.41 -17.40
CA PHE A 166 18.81 11.47 -16.70
C PHE A 166 17.38 11.57 -17.20
N PHE A 167 16.42 11.66 -16.28
CA PHE A 167 14.99 11.63 -16.56
C PHE A 167 14.28 12.88 -16.04
N ASP A 168 13.27 13.33 -16.78
CA ASP A 168 12.36 14.41 -16.37
C ASP A 168 11.31 13.91 -15.38
N LEU A 169 10.94 12.63 -15.51
CA LEU A 169 9.92 11.97 -14.70
C LEU A 169 10.37 10.56 -14.33
N VAL A 170 10.28 10.22 -13.06
CA VAL A 170 10.40 8.85 -12.55
C VAL A 170 9.04 8.40 -12.02
N LEU A 171 8.53 7.28 -12.50
CA LEU A 171 7.39 6.57 -11.94
C LEU A 171 7.88 5.38 -11.15
N THR A 172 7.25 5.11 -10.02
CA THR A 172 7.45 3.88 -9.27
C THR A 172 6.17 3.51 -8.53
N THR A 173 5.68 2.30 -8.78
CA THR A 173 4.47 1.79 -8.12
C THR A 173 4.72 0.40 -7.58
N HIS A 174 4.62 0.22 -6.27
CA HIS A 174 4.87 -1.04 -5.54
C HIS A 174 6.26 -1.62 -5.84
N ALA A 175 7.26 -0.76 -5.95
CA ALA A 175 8.62 -1.12 -6.33
C ALA A 175 9.70 -0.42 -5.48
N LEU A 176 9.39 0.75 -4.92
CA LEU A 176 10.31 1.51 -4.07
C LEU A 176 10.33 1.02 -2.62
N LEU A 177 9.21 0.52 -2.08
CA LEU A 177 9.12 -0.06 -0.74
C LEU A 177 8.47 -1.44 -0.76
N GLN A 178 9.12 -2.39 -1.43
CA GLN A 178 8.76 -3.82 -1.47
C GLN A 178 9.14 -4.53 -0.17
N ALA A 179 8.46 -4.18 0.92
CA ALA A 179 8.71 -4.75 2.25
C ALA A 179 7.41 -4.83 3.05
N GLU A 180 6.33 -5.35 2.47
CA GLU A 180 4.96 -5.33 3.02
C GLU A 180 4.84 -5.97 4.40
N GLN A 181 5.71 -6.92 4.76
CA GLN A 181 5.74 -7.53 6.09
C GLN A 181 6.42 -6.65 7.15
N ASN A 182 7.11 -5.58 6.74
CA ASN A 182 7.75 -4.67 7.68
C ASN A 182 6.71 -3.75 8.33
N PRO A 183 6.54 -3.73 9.65
CA PRO A 183 5.50 -2.91 10.27
C PRO A 183 5.82 -1.41 10.28
N GLY A 184 7.02 -1.00 9.85
CA GLY A 184 7.46 0.40 9.85
C GLY A 184 8.13 0.80 11.17
N ILE A 185 8.06 2.09 11.51
CA ILE A 185 8.60 2.63 12.76
C ILE A 185 7.46 2.79 13.78
N PRO A 186 7.54 2.14 14.95
CA PRO A 186 6.54 2.31 16.00
C PRO A 186 6.56 3.74 16.54
N SER A 187 5.43 4.18 17.07
CA SER A 187 5.35 5.36 17.93
C SER A 187 6.05 5.12 19.26
N GLU A 188 6.40 6.21 19.94
CA GLU A 188 7.08 6.18 21.25
C GLU A 188 6.22 5.54 22.34
N SER A 189 4.89 5.58 22.20
CA SER A 189 3.95 5.02 23.16
C SER A 189 2.64 4.64 22.49
N TRP A 190 2.05 3.54 22.97
CA TRP A 190 0.68 3.14 22.62
C TRP A 190 -0.38 4.20 22.97
N ARG A 191 -0.02 5.19 23.80
CA ARG A 191 -0.95 6.22 24.27
C ARG A 191 -0.83 7.52 23.50
N THR A 192 0.38 7.99 23.21
CA THR A 192 0.58 9.29 22.56
C THR A 192 0.65 9.20 21.04
N PHE A 193 1.04 8.04 20.50
CA PHE A 193 1.24 7.80 19.06
C PHE A 193 2.26 8.74 18.39
N ASP A 194 3.04 9.49 19.17
CA ASP A 194 4.08 10.37 18.66
C ASP A 194 5.23 9.56 18.03
N ARG A 195 5.83 10.10 16.97
CA ARG A 195 6.91 9.47 16.20
C ARG A 195 8.18 10.29 16.12
N GLY A 196 8.30 11.33 16.95
CA GLY A 196 9.51 12.12 17.13
C GLY A 196 10.24 12.42 15.81
N HIS A 197 11.57 12.53 15.85
CA HIS A 197 12.40 12.50 14.65
C HIS A 197 13.76 11.89 14.99
N ASP A 198 13.79 10.58 15.28
CA ASP A 198 15.03 9.84 15.57
C ASP A 198 15.74 9.46 14.26
N PRO A 199 16.89 10.09 13.93
CA PRO A 199 17.62 9.79 12.70
C PRO A 199 18.18 8.35 12.67
N SER A 200 18.44 7.76 13.83
CA SER A 200 18.99 6.40 13.94
C SER A 200 17.94 5.36 13.57
N GLN A 201 16.71 5.51 14.09
CA GLN A 201 15.58 4.65 13.72
C GLN A 201 15.24 4.79 12.22
N GLN A 202 15.25 6.02 11.71
CA GLN A 202 15.03 6.29 10.28
C GLN A 202 16.08 5.57 9.42
N MET A 203 17.37 5.69 9.77
CA MET A 203 18.45 5.01 9.05
C MET A 203 18.30 3.48 9.09
N VAL A 204 17.96 2.90 10.24
CA VAL A 204 17.73 1.46 10.38
C VAL A 204 16.55 0.99 9.53
N PHE A 205 15.45 1.75 9.51
CA PHE A 205 14.29 1.47 8.65
C PHE A 205 14.68 1.50 7.16
N GLU A 206 15.38 2.54 6.71
CA GLU A 206 15.77 2.64 5.30
C GLU A 206 16.77 1.55 4.88
N GLN A 207 17.69 1.16 5.77
CA GLN A 207 18.65 0.09 5.51
C GLN A 207 17.98 -1.28 5.45
N ARG A 208 17.17 -1.65 6.46
CA ARG A 208 16.55 -2.97 6.51
C ARG A 208 15.52 -3.21 5.39
N THR A 209 14.96 -2.13 4.84
CA THR A 209 14.00 -2.19 3.73
C THR A 209 14.65 -2.00 2.37
N GLY A 210 15.93 -1.62 2.28
CA GLY A 210 16.59 -1.25 1.02
C GLY A 210 16.08 0.05 0.40
N LEU A 211 15.24 0.82 1.11
CA LEU A 211 14.66 2.07 0.61
C LEU A 211 15.74 3.11 0.31
N ALA A 212 16.73 3.25 1.19
CA ALA A 212 17.77 4.27 1.04
C ALA A 212 18.47 4.17 -0.32
N ARG A 213 18.95 2.97 -0.64
CA ARG A 213 19.77 2.72 -1.83
C ARG A 213 18.96 2.93 -3.12
N ARG A 214 17.74 2.40 -3.16
CA ARG A 214 16.82 2.57 -4.30
C ARG A 214 16.52 4.04 -4.51
N LEU A 215 16.12 4.75 -3.46
CA LEU A 215 15.72 6.14 -3.55
C LEU A 215 16.91 7.07 -3.88
N ASP A 216 18.10 6.79 -3.35
CA ASP A 216 19.33 7.53 -3.69
C ASP A 216 19.64 7.43 -5.18
N HIS A 217 19.61 6.21 -5.74
CA HIS A 217 19.88 6.01 -7.17
C HIS A 217 18.80 6.64 -8.06
N LEU A 218 17.52 6.55 -7.71
CA LEU A 218 16.45 7.24 -8.44
C LEU A 218 16.61 8.75 -8.37
N CYS A 219 16.99 9.30 -7.21
CA CYS A 219 17.27 10.72 -7.06
C CYS A 219 18.49 11.16 -7.87
N GLN A 220 19.51 10.31 -8.05
CA GLN A 220 20.70 10.63 -8.85
C GLN A 220 20.38 10.77 -10.35
N VAL A 221 19.49 9.94 -10.88
CA VAL A 221 19.07 10.01 -12.29
C VAL A 221 17.94 11.02 -12.53
N LEU A 222 17.28 11.51 -11.48
CA LEU A 222 16.25 12.54 -11.61
C LEU A 222 16.89 13.92 -11.83
N ARG A 223 16.56 14.55 -12.97
CA ARG A 223 17.03 15.90 -13.33
C ARG A 223 16.67 16.93 -12.24
N PRO A 224 17.44 18.03 -12.11
CA PRO A 224 16.99 19.19 -11.37
C PRO A 224 15.61 19.64 -11.87
N TYR A 225 14.68 19.93 -10.96
CA TYR A 225 13.28 20.23 -11.28
C TYR A 225 12.49 19.10 -11.96
N GLY A 226 13.05 17.89 -11.98
CA GLY A 226 12.34 16.68 -12.38
C GLY A 226 11.25 16.30 -11.38
N ARG A 227 10.33 15.45 -11.82
CA ARG A 227 9.19 14.97 -11.04
C ARG A 227 9.32 13.49 -10.71
N MET A 228 8.70 13.08 -9.62
CA MET A 228 8.57 11.67 -9.26
C MET A 228 7.11 11.37 -8.92
N ILE A 229 6.54 10.35 -9.54
CA ILE A 229 5.23 9.79 -9.19
C ILE A 229 5.47 8.50 -8.43
N VAL A 230 4.96 8.41 -7.22
CA VAL A 230 5.23 7.30 -6.30
C VAL A 230 3.92 6.78 -5.75
N SER A 231 3.71 5.46 -5.79
CA SER A 231 2.61 4.82 -5.08
C SER A 231 3.12 3.55 -4.43
N GLU A 232 3.12 3.49 -3.10
CA GLU A 232 3.64 2.36 -2.33
C GLU A 232 2.65 1.98 -1.25
N LYS A 233 2.63 0.70 -0.84
CA LYS A 233 1.78 0.17 0.23
C LYS A 233 2.22 0.70 1.59
N THR A 234 1.88 1.96 1.85
CA THR A 234 2.36 2.75 2.99
C THR A 234 1.22 3.42 3.75
N ARG A 235 -0.04 3.05 3.48
CA ARG A 235 -1.23 3.58 4.15
C ARG A 235 -1.10 3.62 5.68
N GLN A 236 -0.65 2.51 6.28
CA GLN A 236 -0.40 2.45 7.72
C GLN A 236 0.60 3.50 8.17
N LEU A 237 0.24 4.29 9.19
CA LEU A 237 1.00 5.48 9.59
C LEU A 237 2.46 5.18 9.94
N ALA A 238 2.70 4.06 10.64
CA ALA A 238 4.03 3.58 10.97
C ALA A 238 4.93 3.32 9.75
N ARG A 239 4.35 3.03 8.58
CA ARG A 239 5.05 2.89 7.29
C ARG A 239 5.06 4.20 6.52
N ARG A 240 3.96 4.96 6.55
CA ARG A 240 3.79 6.25 5.86
C ARG A 240 4.83 7.26 6.29
N VAL A 241 4.91 7.53 7.60
CA VAL A 241 5.76 8.58 8.17
C VAL A 241 7.23 8.40 7.79
N PRO A 242 7.88 7.26 8.06
CA PRO A 242 9.29 7.11 7.69
C PRO A 242 9.52 7.08 6.17
N PHE A 243 8.54 6.64 5.38
CA PHE A 243 8.61 6.73 3.92
C PHE A 243 8.59 8.18 3.43
N GLN A 244 7.67 9.00 3.93
CA GLN A 244 7.60 10.44 3.63
C GLN A 244 8.88 11.17 4.05
N ARG A 245 9.41 10.87 5.25
CA ARG A 245 10.67 11.45 5.73
C ARG A 245 11.86 11.06 4.86
N ALA A 246 11.90 9.82 4.34
CA ALA A 246 12.93 9.38 3.41
C ALA A 246 12.87 10.12 2.06
N LEU A 247 11.67 10.45 1.57
CA LEU A 247 11.46 11.28 0.38
C LEU A 247 11.91 12.73 0.64
N ALA A 248 11.43 13.31 1.74
CA ALA A 248 11.73 14.68 2.13
C ALA A 248 13.22 14.94 2.34
N SER A 249 13.93 14.01 3.01
CA SER A 249 15.37 14.13 3.28
C SER A 249 16.24 14.17 2.02
N ARG A 250 15.70 13.71 0.88
CA ARG A 250 16.36 13.74 -0.44
C ARG A 250 15.91 14.91 -1.30
N GLY A 251 15.24 15.89 -0.69
CA GLY A 251 14.82 17.13 -1.34
C GLY A 251 13.63 16.97 -2.29
N LEU A 252 12.89 15.87 -2.17
CA LEU A 252 11.61 15.70 -2.84
C LEU A 252 10.53 16.44 -2.05
N GLN A 253 9.64 17.14 -2.76
CA GLN A 253 8.55 17.89 -2.13
C GLN A 253 7.22 17.57 -2.81
N LEU A 254 6.15 17.55 -2.02
CA LEU A 254 4.79 17.34 -2.50
C LEU A 254 4.39 18.47 -3.45
N VAL A 255 3.86 18.12 -4.62
CA VAL A 255 3.23 19.10 -5.55
C VAL A 255 1.77 19.34 -5.15
N GLN A 256 1.13 18.33 -4.57
CA GLN A 256 -0.24 18.32 -4.08
C GLN A 256 -0.33 17.38 -2.87
N PRO A 257 -1.39 17.46 -2.04
CA PRO A 257 -1.67 16.46 -1.02
C PRO A 257 -1.67 15.04 -1.63
N ALA A 258 -1.19 14.06 -0.87
CA ALA A 258 -1.18 12.69 -1.33
C ALA A 258 -2.58 12.08 -1.19
N ASP A 259 -3.05 11.41 -2.25
CA ASP A 259 -4.37 10.79 -2.29
C ASP A 259 -4.25 9.28 -2.16
N LEU A 260 -5.26 8.62 -1.58
CA LEU A 260 -5.38 7.17 -1.65
C LEU A 260 -5.86 6.74 -3.03
N ILE A 261 -5.45 5.54 -3.45
CA ILE A 261 -5.92 4.91 -4.69
C ILE A 261 -7.04 3.95 -4.32
N HIS A 262 -8.26 4.32 -4.67
CA HIS A 262 -9.46 3.54 -4.41
C HIS A 262 -9.80 2.63 -5.58
N TYR A 263 -9.87 1.32 -5.33
CA TYR A 263 -10.30 0.34 -6.33
C TYR A 263 -10.97 -0.86 -5.68
N ARG A 264 -11.56 -1.75 -6.50
CA ARG A 264 -12.10 -3.03 -6.03
C ARG A 264 -11.18 -4.15 -6.48
N SER A 265 -10.58 -4.89 -5.55
CA SER A 265 -9.90 -6.15 -5.86
C SER A 265 -10.96 -7.25 -6.00
N ILE A 266 -11.52 -7.37 -7.21
CA ILE A 266 -12.64 -8.26 -7.56
C ILE A 266 -13.92 -7.98 -6.75
N GLU A 267 -13.99 -8.42 -5.50
CA GLU A 267 -15.10 -8.17 -4.58
C GLU A 267 -14.73 -7.17 -3.45
N GLU A 268 -13.47 -7.14 -3.02
CA GLU A 268 -13.01 -6.35 -1.87
C GLU A 268 -12.72 -4.89 -2.26
N VAL A 269 -13.22 -3.92 -1.51
CA VAL A 269 -12.82 -2.51 -1.68
C VAL A 269 -11.45 -2.31 -1.04
N VAL A 270 -10.53 -1.75 -1.79
CA VAL A 270 -9.15 -1.51 -1.36
C VAL A 270 -8.84 -0.02 -1.43
N ASP A 271 -8.36 0.53 -0.32
CA ASP A 271 -7.69 1.82 -0.30
C ASP A 271 -6.17 1.58 -0.22
N ASP A 272 -5.48 1.90 -1.31
CA ASP A 272 -4.04 1.68 -1.46
C ASP A 272 -3.26 2.99 -1.52
N GLY A 273 -1.93 2.90 -1.49
CA GLY A 273 -1.03 4.04 -1.54
C GLY A 273 -0.52 4.48 -0.16
N PRO A 274 -0.25 5.78 0.05
CA PRO A 274 -0.70 6.91 -0.77
C PRO A 274 -0.02 7.08 -2.15
N PHE A 275 -0.66 7.83 -3.03
CA PHE A 275 -0.16 8.29 -4.33
C PHE A 275 0.42 9.70 -4.18
N TYR A 276 1.72 9.82 -4.47
CA TYR A 276 2.48 11.04 -4.34
C TYR A 276 2.87 11.58 -5.71
N VAL A 277 2.65 12.88 -5.91
CA VAL A 277 3.25 13.65 -7.01
C VAL A 277 4.29 14.58 -6.43
N LEU A 278 5.55 14.32 -6.76
CA LEU A 278 6.71 14.96 -6.15
C LEU A 278 7.50 15.77 -7.18
N ASN A 279 8.20 16.79 -6.71
CA ASN A 279 9.17 17.55 -7.49
C ASN A 279 10.52 17.57 -6.77
N LYS A 280 11.61 17.78 -7.52
CA LYS A 280 12.96 17.92 -6.96
C LYS A 280 13.47 19.35 -7.12
N GLY A 281 13.70 20.05 -6.01
CA GLY A 281 14.38 21.35 -6.02
C GLY A 281 13.51 22.59 -6.28
N THR A 282 12.20 22.43 -6.44
CA THR A 282 11.23 23.54 -6.38
C THR A 282 10.70 23.65 -4.95
N GLN A 283 10.61 24.88 -4.42
CA GLN A 283 9.93 25.12 -3.15
C GLN A 283 8.42 24.87 -3.29
N SER A 284 7.88 24.02 -2.42
CA SER A 284 6.46 23.73 -2.27
C SER A 284 5.93 24.31 -0.97
N THR A 285 4.65 24.67 -0.98
CA THR A 285 3.90 25.08 0.22
C THR A 285 3.06 23.93 0.80
N VAL A 286 3.07 22.75 0.16
CA VAL A 286 2.31 21.58 0.62
C VAL A 286 3.10 20.85 1.70
N ALA A 287 2.53 20.74 2.89
CA ALA A 287 3.13 20.04 4.02
C ALA A 287 2.95 18.51 3.88
N TRP A 288 3.91 17.76 4.42
CA TRP A 288 3.76 16.32 4.63
C TRP A 288 2.76 16.06 5.74
N ASP A 289 1.88 15.08 5.54
CA ASP A 289 0.87 14.69 6.52
C ASP A 289 1.34 13.47 7.32
N GLU A 290 1.61 13.68 8.61
CA GLU A 290 2.00 12.63 9.56
C GLU A 290 0.89 12.31 10.56
N LEU A 291 -0.35 12.77 10.32
CA LEU A 291 -1.51 12.44 11.14
C LEU A 291 -2.09 11.07 10.75
N PRO A 292 -2.77 10.35 11.65
CA PRO A 292 -3.51 9.15 11.28
C PRO A 292 -4.67 9.49 10.34
N GLU A 293 -5.12 8.51 9.56
CA GLU A 293 -6.32 8.68 8.75
C GLU A 293 -7.53 8.93 9.63
N LEU A 294 -8.33 9.94 9.25
CA LEU A 294 -9.59 10.21 9.92
C LEU A 294 -10.54 9.04 9.66
N ASP A 295 -11.13 8.52 10.73
CA ASP A 295 -12.28 7.63 10.63
C ASP A 295 -13.56 8.47 10.48
N ASP A 296 -14.72 7.81 10.40
CA ASP A 296 -16.02 8.49 10.23
C ASP A 296 -16.40 9.40 11.41
N GLY A 297 -15.55 9.48 12.44
CA GLY A 297 -15.74 10.36 13.59
C GLY A 297 -17.05 10.06 14.29
N SER A 298 -17.50 8.80 14.31
CA SER A 298 -18.64 8.33 15.08
C SER A 298 -18.39 8.56 16.59
N LEU A 299 -18.53 9.82 17.01
CA LEU A 299 -18.38 10.28 18.38
C LEU A 299 -19.59 9.77 19.17
N PHE A 300 -19.31 8.74 19.96
CA PHE A 300 -20.26 8.04 20.78
C PHE A 300 -20.91 8.99 21.80
N THR A 301 -22.23 9.20 21.70
CA THR A 301 -23.01 9.73 22.83
C THR A 301 -23.79 8.57 23.43
N LEU A 302 -23.43 8.15 24.66
CA LEU A 302 -24.01 7.03 25.40
C LEU A 302 -25.56 7.03 25.35
N ASN A 303 -26.18 8.21 25.38
CA ASN A 303 -27.64 8.41 25.34
C ASN A 303 -28.31 8.10 23.98
N ALA A 304 -27.61 8.17 22.86
CA ALA A 304 -28.19 7.97 21.52
C ALA A 304 -28.30 6.47 21.13
N MET A 305 -27.58 5.58 21.83
CA MET A 305 -27.44 4.17 21.42
C MET A 305 -28.36 3.19 22.17
N LEU A 306 -28.70 3.46 23.44
CA LEU A 306 -29.75 2.70 24.14
C LEU A 306 -31.11 2.72 23.39
N ALA A 307 -31.29 3.70 22.48
CA ALA A 307 -32.49 3.85 21.67
C ALA A 307 -32.48 3.10 20.33
N ASN A 308 -31.34 2.59 19.85
CA ASN A 308 -31.18 2.16 18.43
C ASN A 308 -30.60 0.74 18.21
N SER A 309 -30.41 -0.08 19.25
CA SER A 309 -30.01 -1.48 19.06
C SER A 309 -31.19 -2.31 18.51
N ILE A 310 -31.16 -2.61 17.21
CA ILE A 310 -32.14 -3.47 16.51
C ILE A 310 -31.64 -4.93 16.44
N ASP A 311 -30.31 -5.13 16.50
CA ASP A 311 -29.67 -6.45 16.50
C ASP A 311 -29.03 -6.72 17.87
N SER A 312 -29.63 -7.65 18.63
CA SER A 312 -29.12 -8.05 19.95
C SER A 312 -27.72 -8.68 19.93
N ASN A 313 -27.20 -9.05 18.75
CA ASN A 313 -25.89 -9.69 18.59
C ASN A 313 -24.76 -8.73 18.19
N ALA A 314 -25.05 -7.47 17.88
CA ALA A 314 -24.01 -6.47 17.57
C ALA A 314 -23.43 -5.84 18.86
N PRO A 315 -22.17 -5.38 18.87
CA PRO A 315 -21.66 -4.51 19.93
C PRO A 315 -22.46 -3.19 19.96
N LEU A 316 -22.54 -2.56 21.14
CA LEU A 316 -23.12 -1.23 21.28
C LEU A 316 -22.25 -0.20 20.56
N TYR A 317 -20.94 -0.37 20.57
CA TYR A 317 -20.00 0.47 19.84
C TYR A 317 -18.79 -0.37 19.45
N GLU A 318 -18.30 -0.18 18.23
CA GLU A 318 -17.08 -0.79 17.75
C GLU A 318 -16.39 0.19 16.80
N ASN A 319 -15.18 0.62 17.17
CA ASN A 319 -14.36 1.48 16.33
C ASN A 319 -12.90 1.01 16.40
N HIS A 320 -12.23 1.00 15.24
CA HIS A 320 -10.86 0.54 15.02
C HIS A 320 -9.91 1.67 14.55
N GLY A 321 -10.34 2.92 14.64
CA GLY A 321 -9.63 4.12 14.19
C GLY A 321 -9.28 5.10 15.32
N PRO A 322 -8.72 6.28 14.98
CA PRO A 322 -8.31 7.30 15.94
C PRO A 322 -9.39 7.74 16.92
N SER A 323 -10.66 7.79 16.49
CA SER A 323 -11.76 8.21 17.37
C SER A 323 -12.02 7.20 18.49
N ALA A 324 -11.62 5.93 18.35
CA ALA A 324 -11.70 4.94 19.42
C ALA A 324 -10.91 5.37 20.67
N GLN A 325 -9.72 5.96 20.48
CA GLN A 325 -8.93 6.50 21.59
C GLN A 325 -9.63 7.70 22.24
N VAL A 326 -10.15 8.63 21.44
CA VAL A 326 -10.83 9.83 21.94
C VAL A 326 -12.02 9.43 22.81
N VAL A 327 -12.87 8.52 22.33
CA VAL A 327 -14.03 8.03 23.09
C VAL A 327 -13.57 7.34 24.38
N TRP A 328 -12.53 6.50 24.34
CA TRP A 328 -12.01 5.85 25.54
C TRP A 328 -11.46 6.85 26.58
N GLU A 329 -10.77 7.91 26.13
CA GLU A 329 -10.26 8.97 27.02
C GLU A 329 -11.39 9.77 27.67
N GLU A 330 -12.51 9.93 26.96
CA GLU A 330 -13.72 10.65 27.42
C GLU A 330 -14.63 9.82 28.33
N LEU A 331 -14.42 8.49 28.48
CA LEU A 331 -15.16 7.67 29.43
C LEU A 331 -14.86 8.09 30.89
N SER A 332 -15.63 9.05 31.39
CA SER A 332 -15.60 9.53 32.78
C SER A 332 -16.21 8.50 33.73
N GLU A 333 -15.68 8.40 34.95
CA GLU A 333 -16.19 7.50 36.01
C GLU A 333 -16.12 5.98 35.68
N ARG A 334 -15.35 5.59 34.67
CA ARG A 334 -15.13 4.17 34.34
C ARG A 334 -14.42 3.41 35.46
N THR A 335 -14.79 2.15 35.66
CA THR A 335 -14.13 1.20 36.55
C THR A 335 -13.33 0.19 35.72
N VAL A 336 -12.02 0.19 35.90
CA VAL A 336 -11.12 -0.80 35.28
C VAL A 336 -11.21 -2.11 36.04
N ILE A 337 -11.57 -3.19 35.34
CA ILE A 337 -11.60 -4.56 35.88
C ILE A 337 -10.19 -5.16 35.77
N GLN A 338 -9.59 -5.08 34.59
CA GLN A 338 -8.23 -5.57 34.31
C GLN A 338 -7.55 -4.66 33.28
N GLU A 339 -6.25 -4.43 33.45
CA GLU A 339 -5.43 -3.78 32.45
C GLU A 339 -4.06 -4.47 32.34
N SER A 340 -3.47 -4.41 31.15
CA SER A 340 -2.14 -4.93 30.90
C SER A 340 -1.46 -4.17 29.78
N THR A 341 -0.19 -3.84 29.98
CA THR A 341 0.68 -3.33 28.91
C THR A 341 1.85 -4.28 28.76
N ARG A 342 1.92 -4.96 27.62
CA ARG A 342 3.03 -5.86 27.27
C ARG A 342 3.99 -5.15 26.33
N GLU A 343 5.27 -5.22 26.64
CA GLU A 343 6.34 -4.87 25.72
C GLU A 343 6.85 -6.14 25.02
N GLU A 344 6.96 -6.09 23.70
CA GLU A 344 7.48 -7.18 22.89
C GLU A 344 8.98 -7.01 22.61
N ARG A 345 9.59 -8.06 22.06
CA ARG A 345 11.04 -8.10 21.83
C ARG A 345 11.55 -7.05 20.85
N ASP A 346 10.68 -6.54 19.97
CA ASP A 346 10.96 -5.49 19.00
C ASP A 346 10.65 -4.08 19.54
N GLY A 347 10.32 -3.96 20.82
CA GLY A 347 9.95 -2.71 21.48
C GLY A 347 8.48 -2.31 21.26
N ARG A 348 7.67 -3.13 20.57
CA ARG A 348 6.23 -2.88 20.43
C ARG A 348 5.57 -2.94 21.79
N GLN A 349 4.77 -1.92 22.11
CA GLN A 349 3.85 -1.99 23.25
C GLN A 349 2.47 -2.38 22.73
N VAL A 350 1.81 -3.30 23.44
CA VAL A 350 0.40 -3.63 23.28
C VAL A 350 -0.28 -3.42 24.62
N HIS A 351 -1.21 -2.47 24.66
CA HIS A 351 -2.02 -2.17 25.82
C HIS A 351 -3.43 -2.71 25.62
N VAL A 352 -4.00 -3.27 26.68
CA VAL A 352 -5.41 -3.66 26.72
C VAL A 352 -6.00 -3.32 28.10
N GLU A 353 -7.18 -2.70 28.10
CA GLU A 353 -7.95 -2.32 29.28
C GLU A 353 -9.36 -2.89 29.13
N LEU A 354 -9.79 -3.68 30.11
CA LEU A 354 -11.14 -4.19 30.26
C LEU A 354 -11.79 -3.48 31.45
N GLY A 355 -12.95 -2.88 31.25
CA GLY A 355 -13.67 -2.17 32.30
C GLY A 355 -15.15 -2.05 32.02
N PHE A 356 -15.81 -1.23 32.83
CA PHE A 356 -17.21 -0.84 32.60
C PHE A 356 -17.45 0.61 33.00
N VAL A 357 -18.51 1.18 32.44
CA VAL A 357 -19.07 2.50 32.76
C VAL A 357 -20.59 2.35 32.77
N ASP A 358 -21.23 2.77 33.86
CA ASP A 358 -22.64 2.46 34.15
C ASP A 358 -22.94 0.95 34.00
N GLU A 359 -23.85 0.57 33.10
CA GLU A 359 -24.22 -0.84 32.79
C GLU A 359 -23.49 -1.38 31.53
N THR A 360 -22.54 -0.61 30.98
CA THR A 360 -21.84 -0.94 29.72
C THR A 360 -20.41 -1.38 29.97
N HIS A 361 -20.05 -2.58 29.53
CA HIS A 361 -18.69 -3.08 29.56
C HIS A 361 -17.92 -2.62 28.31
N TYR A 362 -16.63 -2.38 28.45
CA TYR A 362 -15.77 -2.00 27.33
C TYR A 362 -14.45 -2.75 27.34
N LEU A 363 -13.87 -2.92 26.16
CA LEU A 363 -12.49 -3.32 25.94
C LEU A 363 -11.81 -2.29 25.05
N TYR A 364 -10.76 -1.68 25.55
CA TYR A 364 -9.87 -0.81 24.79
C TYR A 364 -8.56 -1.56 24.51
N CYS A 365 -8.08 -1.51 23.26
CA CYS A 365 -6.81 -2.10 22.85
C CYS A 365 -6.05 -1.10 21.97
N ALA A 366 -4.76 -0.92 22.25
CA ALA A 366 -3.90 -0.05 21.46
C ALA A 366 -2.47 -0.59 21.36
N ASN A 367 -1.78 -0.25 20.27
CA ASN A 367 -0.37 -0.58 20.13
C ASN A 367 0.45 0.55 19.51
N THR A 368 1.77 0.41 19.54
CA THR A 368 2.67 1.45 19.00
C THR A 368 2.67 1.57 17.47
N PHE A 369 1.93 0.73 16.74
CA PHE A 369 1.76 0.79 15.28
C PHE A 369 0.43 1.44 14.85
N ASP A 370 -0.17 2.29 15.71
CA ASP A 370 -1.46 2.95 15.50
C ASP A 370 -2.67 2.03 15.44
N GLN A 371 -2.58 0.80 15.93
CA GLN A 371 -3.80 0.08 16.23
C GLN A 371 -4.49 0.75 17.41
N ARG A 372 -5.77 1.06 17.25
CA ARG A 372 -6.64 1.65 18.27
C ARG A 372 -7.99 0.97 18.13
N GLN A 373 -8.50 0.38 19.19
CA GLN A 373 -9.75 -0.34 19.13
C GLN A 373 -10.52 -0.14 20.42
N LEU A 374 -11.80 0.19 20.31
CA LEU A 374 -12.73 0.26 21.42
C LEU A 374 -13.98 -0.53 21.05
N VAL A 375 -14.30 -1.54 21.86
CA VAL A 375 -15.53 -2.32 21.75
C VAL A 375 -16.32 -2.16 23.03
N MET A 376 -17.60 -1.80 22.93
CA MET A 376 -18.52 -1.65 24.07
C MET A 376 -19.72 -2.58 23.91
N MET A 377 -20.12 -3.24 25.00
CA MET A 377 -21.21 -4.22 25.04
C MET A 377 -22.01 -4.10 26.35
N GLU A 378 -23.28 -4.51 26.30
CA GLU A 378 -24.11 -4.67 27.50
C GLU A 378 -23.55 -5.74 28.45
N GLU A 379 -23.83 -5.63 29.75
CA GLU A 379 -23.40 -6.56 30.79
C GLU A 379 -23.67 -8.04 30.45
N ALA A 380 -24.81 -8.35 29.81
CA ALA A 380 -25.16 -9.71 29.41
C ALA A 380 -24.13 -10.39 28.49
N ARG A 381 -23.21 -9.61 27.89
CA ARG A 381 -22.18 -10.08 26.95
C ARG A 381 -20.76 -9.76 27.40
N ALA A 382 -20.56 -9.30 28.64
CA ALA A 382 -19.25 -8.99 29.21
C ALA A 382 -18.23 -10.14 29.06
N ALA A 383 -18.70 -11.39 29.16
CA ALA A 383 -17.86 -12.58 28.99
C ALA A 383 -17.16 -12.68 27.60
N LEU A 384 -17.73 -12.08 26.55
CA LEU A 384 -17.07 -12.03 25.22
C LEU A 384 -15.87 -11.08 25.25
N LEU A 385 -15.99 -9.94 25.94
CA LEU A 385 -14.90 -8.99 26.11
C LEU A 385 -13.81 -9.57 27.02
N GLU A 386 -14.17 -10.32 28.06
CA GLU A 386 -13.22 -11.07 28.89
C GLU A 386 -12.43 -12.10 28.07
N ALA A 387 -13.11 -12.89 27.24
CA ALA A 387 -12.45 -13.85 26.35
C ALA A 387 -11.49 -13.14 25.39
N TYR A 388 -11.91 -12.01 24.81
CA TYR A 388 -11.08 -11.24 23.90
C TYR A 388 -9.86 -10.61 24.60
N TYR A 389 -10.03 -10.09 25.81
CA TYR A 389 -8.93 -9.63 26.67
C TYR A 389 -7.91 -10.75 26.88
N LEU A 390 -8.38 -11.96 27.24
CA LEU A 390 -7.53 -13.13 27.46
C LEU A 390 -6.75 -13.53 26.21
N GLU A 391 -7.34 -13.38 25.02
CA GLU A 391 -6.65 -13.61 23.74
C GLU A 391 -5.53 -12.58 23.51
N ILE A 392 -5.81 -11.29 23.71
CA ILE A 392 -4.82 -10.22 23.52
C ILE A 392 -3.64 -10.36 24.49
N ILE A 393 -3.88 -10.68 25.76
CA ILE A 393 -2.80 -10.84 26.75
C ILE A 393 -1.94 -12.08 26.49
N ARG A 394 -2.53 -13.17 25.96
CA ARG A 394 -1.78 -14.37 25.57
C ARG A 394 -0.90 -14.11 24.36
N GLY A 395 -1.24 -13.09 23.58
CA GLY A 395 -0.68 -12.84 22.26
C GLY A 395 -1.34 -13.73 21.22
N LEU A 396 -1.49 -13.22 19.99
CA LEU A 396 -1.76 -14.10 18.86
C LEU A 396 -0.62 -15.12 18.75
N PRO A 397 -0.90 -16.42 18.54
CA PRO A 397 0.12 -17.45 18.43
C PRO A 397 1.15 -17.19 17.33
#